data_AF-A0A9W9FXM0-F1
#
_entry.id   AF-A0A9W9FXM0-F1
#
_cell.length_a   1.000
_cell.length_b   1.000
_cell.length_c   1.000
_cell.angle_alpha   90.00
_cell.angle_beta   90.00
_cell.angle_gamma   90.00
#
_symmetry.space_group_name_H-M   'P 1'
#
loop_
_entity.id
_entity.type
_entity.pdbx_description
1 polymer ?
#
loop_
_entity_poly.entity_id
_entity_poly.type
_entity_poly.pdbx_seq_one_letter_code
_entity_poly.pdbx_strand_id
1 'polypeptide(L)'
;MPKSPPSTSRKRKKLPSPPTSDDSRQKKRRKSGKIKILRITDDVDFARNDYDGRIKRREERINAGYATKRYKAKLEKLKKEKKLQAQIMKKHPGKSWEVCQRLADLQGIATYLKSIKDPHRELPNVKAIMAAYEKGKLKWDDNATYWCQGKMIAGPSVFDWQDFGRLNTKENRGDGGFCVEGSNNDVQVPELNMILRLDKSIHGLDPDLTKDSNGEPFPEVEMKFTDDTGATMMTIFHDDMLDLMGGDAEGATAPVDYLMGYESFSNADGTTRHAMIIAVEVNMNGTDKDGNKLLMSDTWSSIPCSVFEDGEAVECRLHSIVLNLL
;
A
#
# COMPACT_ATOMS: atom_id res chain seq x y z
N MET A 1 44.40 32.01 -46.80
CA MET A 1 44.87 32.49 -45.47
C MET A 1 44.75 34.00 -45.39
N PRO A 2 43.90 34.52 -44.50
CA PRO A 2 44.09 35.84 -43.92
C PRO A 2 44.22 35.76 -42.38
N LYS A 3 45.14 36.58 -41.88
CA LYS A 3 45.66 36.61 -40.51
C LYS A 3 44.67 37.24 -39.53
N SER A 4 44.45 36.58 -38.39
CA SER A 4 43.70 37.12 -37.25
C SER A 4 44.44 38.33 -36.63
N PRO A 5 43.74 39.43 -36.30
CA PRO A 5 44.35 40.56 -35.59
C PRO A 5 44.54 40.27 -34.08
N PRO A 6 45.51 40.96 -33.43
CA PRO A 6 46.01 40.58 -32.12
C PRO A 6 45.15 41.03 -30.93
N SER A 7 45.17 40.17 -29.91
CA SER A 7 44.60 40.31 -28.57
C SER A 7 45.06 41.57 -27.84
N THR A 8 44.12 42.45 -27.50
CA THR A 8 44.32 43.55 -26.55
C THR A 8 43.97 43.10 -25.13
N SER A 9 45.00 42.91 -24.30
CA SER A 9 44.86 42.61 -22.87
C SER A 9 44.42 43.85 -22.09
N ARG A 10 43.14 43.88 -21.69
CA ARG A 10 42.59 44.91 -20.80
C ARG A 10 42.96 44.58 -19.36
N LYS A 11 43.92 45.30 -18.78
CA LYS A 11 44.23 45.28 -17.34
C LYS A 11 42.99 45.73 -16.55
N ARG A 12 42.32 44.80 -15.87
CA ARG A 12 41.25 45.10 -14.90
C ARG A 12 41.88 45.76 -13.66
N LYS A 13 41.49 47.02 -13.38
CA LYS A 13 41.76 47.69 -12.10
C LYS A 13 41.03 46.94 -10.99
N LYS A 14 41.75 46.53 -9.93
CA LYS A 14 41.15 45.99 -8.71
C LYS A 14 40.32 47.09 -8.03
N LEU A 15 39.02 46.86 -7.89
CA LEU A 15 38.14 47.67 -7.06
C LEU A 15 38.43 47.37 -5.58
N PRO A 16 38.39 48.37 -4.68
CA PRO A 16 38.55 48.17 -3.26
C PRO A 16 37.37 47.36 -2.70
N SER A 17 37.67 46.45 -1.78
CA SER A 17 36.71 45.59 -1.10
C SER A 17 35.69 46.44 -0.33
N PRO A 18 34.41 46.02 -0.25
CA PRO A 18 33.42 46.71 0.58
C PRO A 18 33.80 46.56 2.07
N PRO A 19 33.52 47.57 2.91
CA PRO A 19 33.73 47.46 4.35
C PRO A 19 32.79 46.40 4.93
N THR A 20 33.37 45.42 5.63
CA THR A 20 32.66 44.39 6.37
C THR A 20 31.94 45.01 7.56
N SER A 21 30.66 45.37 7.38
CA SER A 21 29.78 45.79 8.46
C SER A 21 29.21 44.56 9.17
N ASP A 22 30.03 43.87 9.96
CA ASP A 22 29.57 42.71 10.75
C ASP A 22 29.96 42.81 12.23
N ASP A 23 29.96 44.02 12.79
CA ASP A 23 30.39 44.24 14.18
C ASP A 23 29.39 45.02 15.06
N SER A 24 28.13 45.16 14.64
CA SER A 24 27.09 45.85 15.45
C SER A 24 25.86 45.02 15.78
N ARG A 25 25.79 43.74 15.38
CA ARG A 25 24.61 42.88 15.64
C ARG A 25 24.77 41.83 16.74
N GLN A 26 25.85 41.86 17.54
CA GLN A 26 26.11 40.85 18.58
C GLN A 26 25.74 41.22 20.03
N LYS A 27 25.12 42.38 20.31
CA LYS A 27 24.69 42.74 21.68
C LYS A 27 23.18 42.86 21.84
N LYS A 28 22.47 41.73 21.73
CA LYS A 28 21.15 41.51 22.38
C LYS A 28 20.69 40.03 22.32
N ARG A 29 21.58 39.07 22.59
CA ARG A 29 21.13 37.72 22.98
C ARG A 29 20.59 37.80 24.40
N ARG A 30 19.32 38.18 24.52
CA ARG A 30 18.50 37.90 25.70
C ARG A 30 18.72 36.42 26.03
N LYS A 31 18.89 36.10 27.32
CA LYS A 31 18.73 34.74 27.87
C LYS A 31 17.30 34.28 27.58
N SER A 32 17.01 33.90 26.34
CA SER A 32 15.86 33.07 26.03
C SER A 32 16.23 31.70 26.58
N GLY A 33 15.59 31.31 27.69
CA GLY A 33 15.65 29.93 28.13
C GLY A 33 15.45 29.02 26.93
N LYS A 34 16.26 27.96 26.81
CA LYS A 34 16.11 26.96 25.75
C LYS A 34 14.68 26.44 25.79
N ILE A 35 13.78 27.02 25.01
CA ILE A 35 12.52 26.39 24.65
C ILE A 35 12.99 25.22 23.79
N LYS A 36 13.02 24.01 24.37
CA LYS A 36 13.10 22.79 23.58
C LYS A 36 11.92 22.89 22.62
N ILE A 37 12.20 23.19 21.36
CA ILE A 37 11.24 23.01 20.27
C ILE A 37 11.05 21.49 20.23
N LEU A 38 10.05 21.00 20.97
CA LEU A 38 9.58 19.63 20.84
C LEU A 38 9.13 19.51 19.39
N ARG A 39 9.81 18.69 18.58
CA ARG A 39 9.32 18.41 17.23
C ARG A 39 7.93 17.78 17.38
N ILE A 40 6.92 18.47 16.84
CA ILE A 40 5.51 18.09 16.92
C ILE A 40 5.23 17.08 15.81
N THR A 41 5.93 15.95 15.82
CA THR A 41 5.71 14.86 14.86
C THR A 41 5.33 13.56 15.56
N ASP A 42 5.56 13.43 16.86
CA ASP A 42 5.36 12.23 17.70
C ASP A 42 3.88 11.82 17.95
N ASP A 43 2.96 11.95 16.99
CA ASP A 43 1.71 11.18 17.00
C ASP A 43 1.89 9.81 16.31
N VAL A 44 3.10 9.51 15.79
CA VAL A 44 3.46 8.28 15.05
C VAL A 44 4.05 7.17 15.93
N ASP A 45 4.51 7.46 17.14
CA ASP A 45 5.21 6.48 17.99
C ASP A 45 4.30 5.49 18.73
N PHE A 46 2.98 5.59 18.54
CA PHE A 46 2.02 4.68 19.16
C PHE A 46 1.46 3.71 18.13
N ALA A 47 1.43 2.43 18.49
CA ALA A 47 0.63 1.46 17.76
C ALA A 47 -0.80 1.98 17.58
N ARG A 48 -1.39 1.77 16.39
CA ARG A 48 -2.69 2.34 16.03
C ARG A 48 -3.79 1.95 17.04
N ASN A 49 -3.65 0.77 17.64
CA ASN A 49 -4.55 0.17 18.64
C ASN A 49 -4.22 0.55 20.11
N ASP A 50 -3.12 1.25 20.39
CA ASP A 50 -2.80 1.74 21.75
C ASP A 50 -3.61 3.00 22.07
N TYR A 51 -4.92 2.81 22.28
CA TYR A 51 -5.82 3.90 22.65
C TYR A 51 -5.41 4.56 23.97
N ASP A 52 -4.88 3.80 24.93
CA ASP A 52 -4.51 4.31 26.25
C ASP A 52 -3.29 5.21 26.20
N GLY A 53 -2.22 4.79 25.52
CA GLY A 53 -1.06 5.64 25.27
C GLY A 53 -1.43 6.90 24.51
N ARG A 54 -2.24 6.78 23.46
CA ARG A 54 -2.68 7.92 22.63
C ARG A 54 -3.59 8.89 23.40
N ILE A 55 -4.50 8.40 24.25
CA ILE A 55 -5.36 9.22 25.11
C ILE A 55 -4.51 9.97 26.13
N LYS A 56 -3.66 9.26 26.88
CA LYS A 56 -2.78 9.83 27.91
C LYS A 56 -1.90 10.93 27.33
N ARG A 57 -1.26 10.66 26.18
CA ARG A 57 -0.38 11.64 25.52
C ARG A 57 -1.12 12.90 25.09
N ARG A 58 -2.36 12.76 24.61
CA ARG A 58 -3.18 13.92 24.23
C ARG A 58 -3.60 14.74 25.45
N GLU A 59 -3.94 14.09 26.56
CA GLU A 59 -4.24 14.78 27.83
C GLU A 59 -3.02 15.57 28.33
N GLU A 60 -1.82 14.98 28.29
CA GLU A 60 -0.55 15.70 28.60
C GLU A 60 -0.35 16.95 27.73
N ARG A 61 -0.57 16.84 26.41
CA ARG A 61 -0.41 17.98 25.48
C ARG A 61 -1.44 19.08 25.70
N ILE A 62 -2.68 18.71 26.03
CA ILE A 62 -3.73 19.66 26.39
C ILE A 62 -3.35 20.39 27.68
N ASN A 63 -2.85 19.67 28.69
CA ASN A 63 -2.42 20.24 29.97
C ASN A 63 -1.21 21.17 29.83
N ALA A 64 -0.30 20.86 28.91
CA ALA A 64 0.84 21.72 28.59
C ALA A 64 0.49 22.94 27.71
N GLY A 65 -0.79 23.13 27.35
CA GLY A 65 -1.27 24.30 26.61
C GLY A 65 -1.04 24.24 25.09
N TYR A 66 -0.63 23.10 24.53
CA TYR A 66 -0.40 22.97 23.09
C TYR A 66 -1.72 22.78 22.33
N ALA A 67 -1.94 23.60 21.28
CA ALA A 67 -3.01 23.46 20.27
C ALA A 67 -4.34 22.85 20.80
N THR A 68 -4.83 23.41 21.90
CA THR A 68 -5.82 22.76 22.78
C THR A 68 -7.12 22.38 22.08
N LYS A 69 -7.61 23.20 21.14
CA LYS A 69 -8.85 22.91 20.39
C LYS A 69 -8.73 21.66 19.51
N ARG A 70 -7.63 21.52 18.75
CA ARG A 70 -7.39 20.37 17.86
C ARG A 70 -7.22 19.08 18.67
N TYR A 71 -6.45 19.14 19.76
CA TYR A 71 -6.23 17.96 20.59
C TYR A 71 -7.46 17.54 21.38
N LYS A 72 -8.30 18.48 21.84
CA LYS A 72 -9.59 18.15 22.47
C LYS A 72 -10.52 17.39 21.53
N ALA A 73 -10.71 17.87 20.30
CA ALA A 73 -11.54 17.16 19.31
C ALA A 73 -10.99 15.75 19.00
N LYS A 74 -9.67 15.63 18.84
CA LYS A 74 -8.98 14.34 18.67
C LYS A 74 -9.10 13.41 19.88
N LEU A 75 -9.08 13.94 21.11
CA LEU A 75 -9.24 13.17 22.35
C LEU A 75 -10.65 12.59 22.45
N GLU A 76 -11.67 13.39 22.18
CA GLU A 76 -13.06 12.93 22.14
C GLU A 76 -13.26 11.81 21.11
N LYS A 77 -12.62 11.92 19.93
CA LYS A 77 -12.64 10.86 18.92
C LYS A 77 -12.03 9.55 19.45
N LEU A 78 -10.84 9.58 20.06
CA LEU A 78 -10.22 8.38 20.64
C LEU A 78 -11.07 7.75 21.74
N LYS A 79 -11.67 8.56 22.62
CA LYS A 79 -12.52 8.04 23.70
C LYS A 79 -13.75 7.33 23.14
N LYS A 80 -14.35 7.87 22.07
CA LYS A 80 -15.45 7.22 21.33
C LYS A 80 -14.99 5.91 20.68
N GLU A 81 -13.85 5.93 20.00
CA GLU A 81 -13.28 4.74 19.35
C GLU A 81 -12.95 3.64 20.36
N LYS A 82 -12.31 3.97 21.49
CA LYS A 82 -12.05 3.02 22.58
C LYS A 82 -13.34 2.40 23.14
N LYS A 83 -14.39 3.20 23.31
CA LYS A 83 -15.70 2.70 23.77
C LYS A 83 -16.33 1.76 22.73
N LEU A 84 -16.24 2.10 21.45
CA LEU A 84 -16.72 1.27 20.36
C LEU A 84 -15.95 -0.06 20.29
N GLN A 85 -14.62 -0.01 20.42
CA GLN A 85 -13.76 -1.19 20.51
C GLN A 85 -14.24 -2.14 21.61
N ALA A 86 -14.43 -1.64 22.83
CA ALA A 86 -14.92 -2.43 23.95
C ALA A 86 -16.33 -3.03 23.70
N GLN A 87 -17.22 -2.29 23.03
CA GLN A 87 -18.54 -2.79 22.66
C GLN A 87 -18.47 -3.93 21.64
N ILE A 88 -17.58 -3.83 20.65
CA ILE A 88 -17.37 -4.87 19.64
C ILE A 88 -16.73 -6.09 20.29
N MET A 89 -15.67 -5.92 21.08
CA MET A 89 -15.01 -7.03 21.79
C MET A 89 -15.98 -7.77 22.73
N LYS A 90 -16.93 -7.05 23.35
CA LYS A 90 -17.97 -7.67 24.19
C LYS A 90 -18.86 -8.64 23.39
N LYS A 91 -19.07 -8.42 22.08
CA LYS A 91 -19.83 -9.33 21.20
C LYS A 91 -19.03 -10.59 20.86
N HIS A 92 -17.72 -10.56 21.00
CA HIS A 92 -16.80 -11.64 20.64
C HIS A 92 -15.90 -12.02 21.83
N PRO A 93 -16.47 -12.58 22.91
CA PRO A 93 -15.70 -12.91 24.12
C PRO A 93 -14.57 -13.90 23.79
N GLY A 94 -13.37 -13.62 24.32
CA GLY A 94 -12.18 -14.45 24.12
C GLY A 94 -11.45 -14.27 22.79
N LYS A 95 -11.86 -13.32 21.94
CA LYS A 95 -11.15 -12.98 20.70
C LYS A 95 -10.26 -11.75 20.88
N SER A 96 -9.15 -11.69 20.13
CA SER A 96 -8.32 -10.50 20.06
C SER A 96 -9.05 -9.38 19.30
N TRP A 97 -8.57 -8.15 19.42
CA TRP A 97 -9.17 -7.02 18.73
C TRP A 97 -9.03 -7.15 17.20
N GLU A 98 -7.89 -7.64 16.74
CA GLU A 98 -7.54 -7.87 15.34
C GLU A 98 -8.51 -8.88 14.71
N VAL A 99 -8.80 -9.98 15.40
CA VAL A 99 -9.80 -10.97 14.96
C VAL A 99 -11.20 -10.34 14.89
N CYS A 100 -11.56 -9.46 15.82
CA CYS A 100 -12.85 -8.77 15.79
C CYS A 100 -12.96 -7.80 14.59
N GLN A 101 -11.89 -7.07 14.29
CA GLN A 101 -11.84 -6.20 13.11
C GLN A 101 -11.95 -7.02 11.84
N ARG A 102 -11.13 -8.06 11.69
CA ARG A 102 -11.15 -8.92 10.51
C ARG A 102 -12.52 -9.58 10.30
N LEU A 103 -13.19 -10.04 11.37
CA LEU A 103 -14.55 -10.57 11.27
C LEU A 103 -15.56 -9.54 10.73
N ALA A 104 -15.43 -8.27 11.12
CA ALA A 104 -16.26 -7.20 10.58
C ALA A 104 -15.96 -6.93 9.10
N ASP A 105 -14.68 -6.92 8.73
CA ASP A 105 -14.24 -6.75 7.33
C ASP A 105 -14.72 -7.90 6.45
N LEU A 106 -14.56 -9.15 6.88
CA LEU A 106 -15.07 -10.34 6.18
C LEU A 106 -16.59 -10.32 6.03
N GLN A 107 -17.32 -9.79 7.03
CA GLN A 107 -18.76 -9.60 6.92
C GLN A 107 -19.13 -8.53 5.87
N GLY A 108 -18.34 -7.47 5.77
CA GLY A 108 -18.44 -6.46 4.71
C GLY A 108 -18.20 -7.07 3.34
N ILE A 109 -17.08 -7.77 3.16
CA ILE A 109 -16.71 -8.49 1.93
C ILE A 109 -17.80 -9.48 1.53
N ALA A 110 -18.30 -10.31 2.46
CA ALA A 110 -19.37 -11.25 2.17
C ALA A 110 -20.68 -10.57 1.74
N THR A 111 -20.94 -9.34 2.19
CA THR A 111 -22.11 -8.55 1.77
C THR A 111 -21.88 -7.99 0.37
N TYR A 112 -20.69 -7.45 0.11
CA TYR A 112 -20.28 -6.94 -1.20
C TYR A 112 -20.31 -8.03 -2.28
N LEU A 113 -19.70 -9.18 -2.02
CA LEU A 113 -19.70 -10.33 -2.94
C LEU A 113 -21.13 -10.75 -3.30
N LYS A 114 -22.06 -10.76 -2.34
CA LYS A 114 -23.47 -11.04 -2.63
C LYS A 114 -24.09 -9.99 -3.55
N SER A 115 -23.78 -8.70 -3.37
CA SER A 115 -24.33 -7.65 -4.22
C SER A 115 -23.82 -7.72 -5.66
N ILE A 116 -22.57 -8.12 -5.87
CA ILE A 116 -21.99 -8.29 -7.21
C ILE A 116 -22.17 -9.71 -7.79
N LYS A 117 -22.95 -10.57 -7.10
CA LYS A 117 -23.21 -11.98 -7.46
C LYS A 117 -21.96 -12.87 -7.50
N ASP A 118 -20.93 -12.51 -6.73
CA ASP A 118 -19.74 -13.32 -6.46
C ASP A 118 -19.09 -13.90 -7.74
N PRO A 119 -18.67 -13.03 -8.69
CA PRO A 119 -18.22 -13.47 -10.01
C PRO A 119 -17.02 -14.43 -9.94
N HIS A 120 -16.19 -14.29 -8.91
CA HIS A 120 -15.01 -15.13 -8.68
C HIS A 120 -15.24 -16.23 -7.63
N ARG A 121 -16.48 -16.50 -7.20
CA ARG A 121 -16.82 -17.62 -6.31
C ARG A 121 -16.04 -17.61 -4.98
N GLU A 122 -15.77 -16.42 -4.43
CA GLU A 122 -15.02 -16.22 -3.18
C GLU A 122 -15.90 -16.30 -1.94
N LEU A 123 -17.22 -16.16 -2.07
CA LEU A 123 -18.14 -16.16 -0.94
C LEU A 123 -18.05 -17.44 -0.06
N PRO A 124 -17.87 -18.65 -0.61
CA PRO A 124 -17.61 -19.86 0.19
C PRO A 124 -16.34 -19.75 1.03
N ASN A 125 -15.25 -19.20 0.49
CA ASN A 125 -13.98 -19.02 1.19
C ASN A 125 -14.15 -18.04 2.35
N VAL A 126 -14.71 -16.85 2.08
CA VAL A 126 -14.95 -15.81 3.09
C VAL A 126 -15.79 -16.36 4.25
N LYS A 127 -16.87 -17.09 3.97
CA LYS A 127 -17.70 -17.73 5.01
C LYS A 127 -16.93 -18.78 5.82
N ALA A 128 -16.08 -19.57 5.18
CA ALA A 128 -15.29 -20.59 5.84
C ALA A 128 -14.23 -19.96 6.76
N ILE A 129 -13.57 -18.89 6.32
CA ILE A 129 -12.62 -18.10 7.11
C ILE A 129 -13.31 -17.49 8.33
N MET A 130 -14.47 -16.83 8.15
CA MET A 130 -15.26 -16.29 9.26
C MET A 130 -15.57 -17.39 10.29
N ALA A 131 -16.06 -18.54 9.84
CA ALA A 131 -16.37 -19.67 10.72
C ALA A 131 -15.12 -20.22 11.44
N ALA A 132 -13.95 -20.17 10.82
CA ALA A 132 -12.69 -20.59 11.43
C ALA A 132 -12.25 -19.64 12.55
N TYR A 133 -12.33 -18.32 12.35
CA TYR A 133 -12.11 -17.33 13.41
C TYR A 133 -13.14 -17.43 14.54
N GLU A 134 -14.41 -17.59 14.21
CA GLU A 134 -15.49 -17.75 15.20
C GLU A 134 -15.25 -18.96 16.09
N LYS A 135 -14.85 -20.09 15.52
CA LYS A 135 -14.53 -21.33 16.24
C LYS A 135 -13.15 -21.32 16.92
N GLY A 136 -12.36 -20.27 16.73
CA GLY A 136 -10.99 -20.17 17.27
C GLY A 136 -10.01 -21.16 16.62
N LYS A 137 -10.33 -21.68 15.43
CA LYS A 137 -9.43 -22.53 14.63
C LYS A 137 -8.38 -21.73 13.88
N LEU A 138 -8.67 -20.46 13.62
CA LEU A 138 -7.76 -19.51 13.02
C LEU A 138 -7.41 -18.41 14.04
N LYS A 139 -6.16 -17.97 14.02
CA LYS A 139 -5.64 -16.86 14.82
C LYS A 139 -5.14 -15.78 13.89
N TRP A 140 -5.08 -14.55 14.37
CA TRP A 140 -4.43 -13.45 13.67
C TRP A 140 -2.98 -13.38 14.17
N ASP A 141 -2.06 -14.01 13.45
CA ASP A 141 -0.64 -14.15 13.83
C ASP A 141 0.34 -14.02 12.65
N ASP A 142 -0.06 -13.23 11.64
CA ASP A 142 0.71 -12.89 10.43
C ASP A 142 1.08 -14.08 9.53
N ASN A 143 0.62 -15.29 9.87
CA ASN A 143 0.71 -16.45 8.99
C ASN A 143 -0.42 -16.43 7.95
N ALA A 144 -0.05 -16.78 6.71
CA ALA A 144 -0.99 -17.04 5.65
C ALA A 144 -1.67 -18.41 5.81
N THR A 145 -2.94 -18.45 5.43
CA THR A 145 -3.71 -19.66 5.17
C THR A 145 -4.32 -19.58 3.78
N TYR A 146 -4.33 -20.71 3.08
CA TYR A 146 -4.78 -20.79 1.69
C TYR A 146 -6.11 -21.52 1.66
N TRP A 147 -7.08 -20.96 0.92
CA TRP A 147 -8.46 -21.41 0.92
C TRP A 147 -8.95 -21.63 -0.50
N CYS A 148 -9.67 -22.73 -0.70
CA CYS A 148 -10.33 -23.04 -1.95
C CYS A 148 -11.68 -23.71 -1.65
N GLN A 149 -12.75 -23.27 -2.34
CA GLN A 149 -14.10 -23.86 -2.22
C GLN A 149 -14.60 -23.99 -0.77
N GLY A 150 -14.27 -23.01 0.09
CA GLY A 150 -14.65 -23.00 1.50
C GLY A 150 -13.88 -23.99 2.39
N LYS A 151 -12.69 -24.43 1.96
CA LYS A 151 -11.80 -25.29 2.74
C LYS A 151 -10.40 -24.70 2.79
N MET A 152 -9.76 -24.77 3.95
CA MET A 152 -8.34 -24.46 4.08
C MET A 152 -7.53 -25.61 3.45
N ILE A 153 -6.76 -25.31 2.40
CA ILE A 153 -5.96 -26.28 1.65
C ILE A 153 -4.49 -26.31 2.11
N ALA A 154 -4.00 -25.22 2.72
CA ALA A 154 -2.65 -25.13 3.29
C ALA A 154 -2.57 -24.03 4.37
N GLY A 155 -1.47 -24.04 5.12
CA GLY A 155 -1.22 -23.15 6.27
C GLY A 155 -1.85 -23.64 7.59
N PRO A 156 -1.71 -22.88 8.69
CA PRO A 156 -1.02 -21.58 8.79
C PRO A 156 0.51 -21.69 8.62
N SER A 157 1.10 -20.80 7.80
CA SER A 157 2.55 -20.65 7.62
C SER A 157 2.91 -19.23 7.21
N VAL A 158 4.18 -18.85 7.33
CA VAL A 158 4.65 -17.57 6.75
C VAL A 158 4.29 -17.54 5.26
N PHE A 159 3.79 -16.40 4.79
CA PHE A 159 3.45 -16.23 3.37
C PHE A 159 4.71 -16.36 2.50
N ASP A 160 4.59 -17.13 1.43
CA ASP A 160 5.66 -17.32 0.45
C ASP A 160 5.02 -17.35 -0.94
N TRP A 161 5.60 -16.56 -1.84
CA TRP A 161 5.13 -16.42 -3.21
C TRP A 161 5.22 -17.72 -4.02
N GLN A 162 6.23 -18.57 -3.78
CA GLN A 162 6.32 -19.89 -4.39
C GLN A 162 5.20 -20.81 -3.90
N ASP A 163 4.84 -20.73 -2.62
CA ASP A 163 3.69 -21.48 -2.09
C ASP A 163 2.38 -21.00 -2.70
N PHE A 164 2.20 -19.68 -2.87
CA PHE A 164 1.06 -19.12 -3.59
C PHE A 164 0.98 -19.68 -5.01
N GLY A 165 2.03 -19.55 -5.83
CA GLY A 165 2.04 -20.07 -7.21
C GLY A 165 1.82 -21.59 -7.30
N ARG A 166 2.43 -22.35 -6.38
CA ARG A 166 2.27 -23.82 -6.32
C ARG A 166 0.85 -24.23 -5.93
N LEU A 167 0.16 -23.45 -5.11
CA LEU A 167 -1.19 -23.75 -4.63
C LEU A 167 -2.26 -23.18 -5.55
N ASN A 168 -2.00 -22.07 -6.25
CA ASN A 168 -2.96 -21.38 -7.10
C ASN A 168 -3.05 -22.02 -8.50
N THR A 169 -3.47 -23.29 -8.54
CA THR A 169 -3.60 -24.08 -9.77
C THR A 169 -5.07 -24.21 -10.20
N LYS A 170 -5.31 -24.60 -11.44
CA LYS A 170 -6.69 -24.85 -11.95
C LYS A 170 -7.46 -25.86 -11.10
N GLU A 171 -6.80 -26.88 -10.55
CA GLU A 171 -7.40 -27.86 -9.65
C GLU A 171 -7.89 -27.23 -8.34
N ASN A 172 -7.12 -26.27 -7.83
CA ASN A 172 -7.45 -25.48 -6.65
C ASN A 172 -8.23 -24.21 -6.99
N ARG A 173 -8.90 -24.17 -8.15
CA ARG A 173 -9.68 -23.02 -8.59
C ARG A 173 -8.87 -21.73 -8.61
N GLY A 174 -7.64 -21.83 -9.08
CA GLY A 174 -6.88 -20.67 -9.50
C GLY A 174 -7.64 -19.88 -10.54
N ASP A 175 -8.55 -20.50 -11.31
CA ASP A 175 -9.50 -19.81 -12.17
C ASP A 175 -10.70 -19.14 -11.43
N GLY A 176 -10.58 -18.88 -10.12
CA GLY A 176 -11.54 -18.15 -9.29
C GLY A 176 -12.14 -19.02 -8.19
N GLY A 177 -12.06 -18.54 -6.95
CA GLY A 177 -12.44 -19.28 -5.76
C GLY A 177 -11.22 -19.71 -4.94
N PHE A 178 -10.12 -18.97 -5.06
CA PHE A 178 -8.87 -19.11 -4.32
C PHE A 178 -8.64 -17.85 -3.48
N CYS A 179 -8.36 -18.03 -2.19
CA CYS A 179 -8.15 -16.93 -1.26
C CYS A 179 -6.97 -17.19 -0.32
N VAL A 180 -6.18 -16.14 -0.10
CA VAL A 180 -5.14 -16.07 0.91
C VAL A 180 -5.65 -15.22 2.08
N GLU A 181 -5.57 -15.75 3.30
CA GLU A 181 -5.95 -15.06 4.53
C GLU A 181 -4.76 -14.95 5.47
N GLY A 182 -4.52 -13.77 6.06
CA GLY A 182 -3.50 -13.56 7.09
C GLY A 182 -2.13 -13.15 6.58
N SER A 183 -1.97 -12.89 5.28
CA SER A 183 -0.74 -12.30 4.75
C SER A 183 -0.71 -10.80 5.08
N ASN A 184 -0.01 -10.41 6.15
CA ASN A 184 0.41 -9.01 6.31
C ASN A 184 1.48 -8.73 5.25
N ASN A 185 1.04 -8.45 4.03
CA ASN A 185 1.91 -8.03 2.95
C ASN A 185 2.26 -6.55 3.14
N ASP A 186 2.91 -6.23 4.27
CA ASP A 186 3.63 -4.97 4.46
C ASP A 186 4.86 -5.01 3.52
N VAL A 187 4.60 -5.01 2.20
CA VAL A 187 5.64 -4.85 1.20
C VAL A 187 5.98 -3.36 1.20
N GLN A 188 7.13 -3.03 1.77
CA GLN A 188 7.72 -1.71 1.61
C GLN A 188 8.13 -1.54 0.15
N VAL A 189 7.39 -0.75 -0.62
CA VAL A 189 7.77 -0.43 -2.00
C VAL A 189 8.38 0.97 -2.01
N PRO A 190 9.62 1.15 -2.52
CA PRO A 190 10.27 2.45 -2.53
C PRO A 190 9.61 3.47 -3.49
N GLU A 191 9.67 4.76 -3.15
CA GLU A 191 9.20 5.90 -3.96
C GLU A 191 9.98 6.04 -5.29
N LEU A 192 9.64 5.30 -6.35
CA LEU A 192 10.27 5.46 -7.67
C LEU A 192 9.32 5.08 -8.82
N ASN A 193 9.70 5.43 -10.07
CA ASN A 193 9.01 5.00 -11.28
C ASN A 193 9.01 3.46 -11.34
N MET A 194 7.83 2.86 -11.43
CA MET A 194 7.72 1.41 -11.56
C MET A 194 7.22 1.00 -12.92
N ILE A 195 7.70 -0.15 -13.37
CA ILE A 195 7.08 -0.92 -14.44
C ILE A 195 6.25 -2.00 -13.79
N LEU A 196 5.03 -2.15 -14.28
CA LEU A 196 4.15 -3.22 -13.86
C LEU A 196 3.92 -4.19 -15.00
N ARG A 197 3.75 -5.44 -14.60
CA ARG A 197 3.44 -6.54 -15.48
C ARG A 197 2.50 -7.53 -14.77
N LEU A 198 1.55 -8.05 -15.53
CA LEU A 198 0.66 -9.11 -15.10
C LEU A 198 0.90 -10.33 -15.99
N ASP A 199 1.98 -11.06 -15.72
CA ASP A 199 2.35 -12.23 -16.51
C ASP A 199 2.22 -13.53 -15.73
N LYS A 200 2.32 -14.68 -16.41
CA LYS A 200 2.28 -16.00 -15.75
C LYS A 200 3.64 -16.38 -15.14
N SER A 201 4.63 -15.50 -15.25
CA SER A 201 5.99 -15.70 -14.76
C SER A 201 6.17 -15.22 -13.32
N ILE A 202 5.13 -14.65 -12.68
CA ILE A 202 5.08 -14.49 -11.22
C ILE A 202 5.66 -15.77 -10.62
N HIS A 203 6.78 -15.62 -9.89
CA HIS A 203 7.56 -16.68 -9.22
C HIS A 203 8.74 -17.32 -9.98
N GLY A 204 9.08 -16.86 -11.18
CA GLY A 204 10.21 -17.42 -11.94
C GLY A 204 10.10 -18.93 -12.21
N LEU A 205 8.87 -19.47 -12.15
CA LEU A 205 8.62 -20.90 -12.27
C LEU A 205 8.68 -21.38 -13.71
N ASP A 206 8.49 -20.48 -14.69
CA ASP A 206 8.65 -20.79 -16.10
C ASP A 206 8.89 -19.53 -16.96
N PRO A 207 10.07 -19.35 -17.58
CA PRO A 207 10.31 -18.24 -18.50
C PRO A 207 9.47 -18.32 -19.80
N ASP A 208 8.91 -19.49 -20.13
CA ASP A 208 8.01 -19.64 -21.28
C ASP A 208 6.62 -19.04 -21.01
N LEU A 209 6.31 -18.69 -19.75
CA LEU A 209 5.07 -18.05 -19.32
C LEU A 209 5.08 -16.51 -19.44
N THR A 210 6.08 -15.96 -20.14
CA THR A 210 6.21 -14.53 -20.42
C THR A 210 5.29 -14.01 -21.53
N LYS A 211 4.50 -14.90 -22.12
CA LYS A 211 3.61 -14.61 -23.25
C LYS A 211 2.15 -14.83 -22.91
N ASP A 212 1.29 -14.00 -23.49
CA ASP A 212 -0.16 -14.12 -23.41
C ASP A 212 -0.69 -15.32 -24.24
N SER A 213 -2.00 -15.53 -24.23
CA SER A 213 -2.69 -16.58 -24.98
C SER A 213 -2.55 -16.46 -26.50
N ASN A 214 -2.15 -15.30 -27.01
CA ASN A 214 -1.83 -15.09 -28.43
C ASN A 214 -0.35 -15.36 -28.75
N GLY A 215 0.48 -15.63 -27.74
CA GLY A 215 1.92 -15.85 -27.89
C GLY A 215 2.74 -14.56 -27.94
N GLU A 216 2.12 -13.41 -27.65
CA GLU A 216 2.76 -12.11 -27.58
C GLU A 216 3.26 -11.83 -26.16
N PRO A 217 4.35 -11.07 -25.96
CA PRO A 217 4.79 -10.69 -24.62
C PRO A 217 3.69 -9.92 -23.89
N PHE A 218 3.48 -10.21 -22.61
CA PHE A 218 2.56 -9.43 -21.78
C PHE A 218 2.94 -7.94 -21.80
N PRO A 219 1.96 -7.03 -21.88
CA PRO A 219 2.21 -5.59 -21.84
C PRO A 219 2.97 -5.17 -20.57
N GLU A 220 3.95 -4.30 -20.75
CA GLU A 220 4.63 -3.60 -19.66
C GLU A 220 4.08 -2.18 -19.58
N VAL A 221 3.53 -1.80 -18.43
CA VAL A 221 3.00 -0.45 -18.21
C VAL A 221 3.95 0.31 -17.30
N GLU A 222 4.55 1.37 -17.84
CA GLU A 222 5.34 2.32 -17.05
C GLU A 222 4.41 3.25 -16.28
N MET A 223 4.41 3.12 -14.96
CA MET A 223 3.60 3.94 -14.07
C MET A 223 4.46 5.00 -13.38
N LYS A 224 4.06 6.26 -13.56
CA LYS A 224 4.72 7.41 -12.96
C LYS A 224 4.05 7.74 -11.64
N PHE A 225 4.82 7.62 -10.57
CA PHE A 225 4.37 8.02 -9.24
C PHE A 225 4.56 9.52 -9.10
N THR A 226 3.48 10.25 -8.84
CA THR A 226 3.54 11.70 -8.63
C THR A 226 3.73 12.05 -7.16
N ASP A 227 3.12 11.29 -6.24
CA ASP A 227 3.15 11.55 -4.80
C ASP A 227 2.98 10.25 -4.00
N ASP A 228 3.67 10.13 -2.87
CA ASP A 228 3.30 9.18 -1.81
C ASP A 228 2.03 9.71 -1.12
N THR A 229 0.93 8.96 -1.24
CA THR A 229 -0.36 9.33 -0.62
C THR A 229 -0.65 8.58 0.69
N GLY A 230 0.27 7.74 1.15
CA GLY A 230 0.21 7.04 2.43
C GLY A 230 -0.74 5.83 2.48
N ALA A 231 -1.12 5.24 1.35
CA ALA A 231 -1.85 3.97 1.33
C ALA A 231 -0.90 2.78 1.49
N THR A 232 -1.46 1.70 2.01
CA THR A 232 -0.74 0.49 2.43
C THR A 232 -0.58 -0.53 1.31
N MET A 233 -1.27 -0.37 0.18
CA MET A 233 -1.25 -1.32 -0.92
C MET A 233 -1.37 -0.59 -2.25
N MET A 234 -0.67 -1.12 -3.25
CA MET A 234 -0.85 -0.71 -4.63
C MET A 234 -2.31 -0.85 -5.06
N THR A 235 -2.77 0.10 -5.88
CA THR A 235 -4.13 0.13 -6.40
C THR A 235 -4.11 0.40 -7.90
N ILE A 236 -4.88 -0.35 -8.68
CA ILE A 236 -5.14 -0.09 -10.10
C ILE A 236 -6.65 -0.12 -10.36
N PHE A 237 -7.08 0.42 -11.50
CA PHE A 237 -8.46 0.26 -11.96
C PHE A 237 -8.62 -1.01 -12.78
N HIS A 238 -9.86 -1.46 -12.94
CA HIS A 238 -10.19 -2.64 -13.72
C HIS A 238 -9.72 -2.50 -15.18
N ASP A 239 -9.95 -1.35 -15.81
CA ASP A 239 -9.44 -1.07 -17.16
C ASP A 239 -7.89 -1.16 -17.23
N ASP A 240 -7.15 -0.63 -16.26
CA ASP A 240 -5.68 -0.74 -16.21
C ASP A 240 -5.22 -2.20 -16.09
N MET A 241 -5.95 -3.00 -15.31
CA MET A 241 -5.71 -4.43 -15.19
C MET A 241 -5.95 -5.14 -16.53
N LEU A 242 -7.03 -4.82 -17.25
CA LEU A 242 -7.29 -5.38 -18.58
C LEU A 242 -6.19 -5.02 -19.58
N ASP A 243 -5.69 -3.78 -19.55
CA ASP A 243 -4.58 -3.35 -20.39
C ASP A 243 -3.29 -4.13 -20.07
N LEU A 244 -3.01 -4.42 -18.79
CA LEU A 244 -1.88 -5.23 -18.36
C LEU A 244 -1.97 -6.70 -18.79
N MET A 245 -3.17 -7.21 -19.08
CA MET A 245 -3.37 -8.59 -19.52
C MET A 245 -3.05 -8.85 -21.00
N GLY A 246 -3.03 -7.80 -21.84
CA GLY A 246 -2.87 -7.97 -23.28
C GLY A 246 -3.96 -8.88 -23.89
N GLY A 247 -3.56 -9.86 -24.69
CA GLY A 247 -4.48 -10.79 -25.35
C GLY A 247 -5.35 -11.62 -24.40
N ASP A 248 -4.92 -11.81 -23.15
CA ASP A 248 -5.68 -12.57 -22.15
C ASP A 248 -6.98 -11.85 -21.73
N ALA A 249 -7.10 -10.54 -21.99
CA ALA A 249 -8.31 -9.77 -21.70
C ALA A 249 -9.52 -10.20 -22.57
N GLU A 250 -9.28 -10.64 -23.82
CA GLU A 250 -10.33 -10.98 -24.78
C GLU A 250 -11.11 -12.26 -24.42
N GLY A 251 -10.48 -13.15 -23.63
CA GLY A 251 -11.07 -14.42 -23.18
C GLY A 251 -12.11 -14.30 -22.07
N ALA A 252 -12.36 -13.09 -21.56
CA ALA A 252 -13.35 -12.77 -20.55
C ALA A 252 -13.28 -13.64 -19.29
N THR A 253 -12.14 -13.56 -18.61
CA THR A 253 -12.07 -13.42 -17.14
C THR A 253 -10.68 -12.88 -16.87
N ALA A 254 -10.58 -11.69 -16.27
CA ALA A 254 -9.34 -11.19 -15.67
C ALA A 254 -8.60 -12.35 -14.99
N PRO A 255 -7.27 -12.49 -15.11
CA PRO A 255 -6.63 -13.76 -14.92
C PRO A 255 -6.74 -14.08 -13.44
N VAL A 256 -7.74 -14.92 -13.22
CA VAL A 256 -8.15 -15.41 -11.92
C VAL A 256 -6.98 -16.17 -11.31
N ASP A 257 -6.06 -16.68 -12.14
CA ASP A 257 -4.79 -17.31 -11.75
C ASP A 257 -3.87 -16.38 -10.92
N TYR A 258 -4.23 -15.10 -10.73
CA TYR A 258 -3.55 -14.17 -9.81
C TYR A 258 -4.39 -13.74 -8.62
N LEU A 259 -5.64 -14.19 -8.52
CA LEU A 259 -6.54 -13.82 -7.45
C LEU A 259 -6.01 -14.30 -6.10
N MET A 260 -5.83 -13.35 -5.18
CA MET A 260 -5.48 -13.61 -3.79
C MET A 260 -6.69 -13.47 -2.85
N GLY A 261 -7.82 -12.95 -3.35
CA GLY A 261 -9.07 -12.81 -2.61
C GLY A 261 -9.59 -11.38 -2.64
N TYR A 262 -10.20 -10.94 -1.54
CA TYR A 262 -10.79 -9.61 -1.39
C TYR A 262 -10.36 -8.97 -0.06
N GLU A 263 -10.21 -7.65 -0.07
CA GLU A 263 -9.88 -6.88 1.12
C GLU A 263 -10.75 -5.63 1.29
N SER A 264 -10.86 -5.16 2.53
CA SER A 264 -11.62 -3.96 2.89
C SER A 264 -10.70 -2.75 3.02
N PHE A 265 -10.99 -1.69 2.29
CA PHE A 265 -10.24 -0.44 2.29
C PHE A 265 -11.07 0.66 2.95
N SER A 266 -10.46 1.40 3.88
CA SER A 266 -11.09 2.57 4.51
C SER A 266 -10.63 3.85 3.80
N ASN A 267 -11.58 4.63 3.31
CA ASN A 267 -11.32 5.89 2.63
C ASN A 267 -11.26 7.06 3.61
N ALA A 268 -10.70 8.18 3.15
CA ALA A 268 -10.57 9.41 3.94
C ALA A 268 -11.93 10.03 4.33
N ASP A 269 -12.98 9.79 3.54
CA ASP A 269 -14.35 10.21 3.83
C ASP A 269 -15.05 9.33 4.89
N GLY A 270 -14.36 8.27 5.34
CA GLY A 270 -14.87 7.29 6.31
C GLY A 270 -15.71 6.17 5.70
N THR A 271 -15.86 6.11 4.38
CA THR A 271 -16.48 4.97 3.70
C THR A 271 -15.53 3.78 3.67
N THR A 272 -16.12 2.59 3.57
CA THR A 272 -15.37 1.34 3.36
C THR A 272 -15.70 0.82 1.97
N ARG A 273 -14.67 0.35 1.27
CA ARG A 273 -14.79 -0.32 -0.03
C ARG A 273 -14.19 -1.71 0.03
N HIS A 274 -14.58 -2.54 -0.92
CA HIS A 274 -14.09 -3.90 -1.01
C HIS A 274 -13.52 -4.10 -2.41
N ALA A 275 -12.24 -4.41 -2.49
CA ALA A 275 -11.55 -4.56 -3.76
C ALA A 275 -11.01 -5.98 -3.89
N MET A 276 -10.93 -6.44 -5.14
CA MET A 276 -10.25 -7.68 -5.50
C MET A 276 -8.75 -7.47 -5.29
N ILE A 277 -8.07 -8.47 -4.74
CA ILE A 277 -6.61 -8.46 -4.59
C ILE A 277 -6.02 -9.47 -5.57
N ILE A 278 -5.10 -9.00 -6.41
CA ILE A 278 -4.35 -9.83 -7.35
C ILE A 278 -2.85 -9.77 -7.08
N ALA A 279 -2.12 -10.80 -7.48
CA ALA A 279 -0.67 -10.77 -7.57
C ALA A 279 -0.24 -10.04 -8.85
N VAL A 280 0.71 -9.11 -8.75
CA VAL A 280 1.34 -8.43 -9.89
C VAL A 280 2.85 -8.49 -9.76
N GLU A 281 3.57 -8.41 -10.88
CA GLU A 281 5.01 -8.20 -10.87
C GLU A 281 5.34 -6.73 -11.05
N VAL A 282 6.31 -6.26 -10.27
CA VAL A 282 6.83 -4.90 -10.36
C VAL A 282 8.34 -4.89 -10.49
N ASN A 283 8.83 -3.94 -11.28
CA ASN A 283 10.23 -3.57 -11.33
C ASN A 283 10.34 -2.04 -11.36
N MET A 284 11.53 -1.50 -11.16
CA MET A 284 11.74 -0.07 -11.05
C MET A 284 12.58 0.41 -12.23
N ASN A 285 12.16 1.54 -12.82
CA ASN A 285 12.88 2.15 -13.93
C ASN A 285 13.86 3.22 -13.42
N GLY A 286 15.12 3.04 -13.77
CA GLY A 286 16.18 4.02 -13.59
C GLY A 286 16.71 4.55 -14.92
N THR A 287 17.63 5.51 -14.82
CA THR A 287 18.42 5.97 -15.96
C THR A 287 19.91 5.75 -15.66
N ASP A 288 20.67 5.24 -16.62
CA ASP A 288 22.13 5.15 -16.48
C ASP A 288 22.76 6.55 -16.57
N LYS A 289 24.09 6.59 -16.51
CA LYS A 289 24.87 7.84 -16.62
C LYS A 289 24.73 8.52 -17.98
N ASP A 290 24.31 7.78 -19.00
CA ASP A 290 24.14 8.24 -20.37
C ASP A 290 22.68 8.62 -20.67
N GLY A 291 21.77 8.42 -19.70
CA GLY A 291 20.35 8.72 -19.80
C GLY A 291 19.52 7.60 -20.43
N ASN A 292 20.08 6.41 -20.66
CA ASN A 292 19.32 5.26 -21.13
C ASN A 292 18.48 4.67 -20.00
N LYS A 293 17.26 4.23 -20.33
CA LYS A 293 16.40 3.50 -19.39
C LYS A 293 17.04 2.15 -19.05
N LEU A 294 17.04 1.82 -17.76
CA LEU A 294 17.42 0.50 -17.26
C LEU A 294 16.51 0.08 -16.12
N LEU A 295 16.28 -1.23 -16.02
CA LEU A 295 15.66 -1.82 -14.84
C LEU A 295 16.64 -1.73 -13.68
N MET A 296 16.18 -1.23 -12.54
CA MET A 296 17.01 -1.11 -11.34
C MET A 296 17.29 -2.46 -10.69
N SER A 297 16.49 -3.48 -11.02
CA SER A 297 16.68 -4.87 -10.61
C SER A 297 16.70 -5.77 -11.85
N ASP A 298 17.56 -6.79 -11.82
CA ASP A 298 17.57 -7.89 -12.79
C ASP A 298 16.40 -8.86 -12.57
N THR A 299 15.71 -8.75 -11.44
CA THR A 299 14.58 -9.57 -11.04
C THR A 299 13.33 -8.74 -10.81
N TRP A 300 12.19 -9.29 -11.19
CA TRP A 300 10.88 -8.74 -10.87
C TRP A 300 10.46 -9.12 -9.45
N SER A 301 9.70 -8.25 -8.78
CA SER A 301 9.18 -8.48 -7.44
C SER A 301 7.67 -8.70 -7.50
N SER A 302 7.17 -9.79 -6.92
CA SER A 302 5.74 -10.04 -6.80
C SER A 302 5.17 -9.26 -5.61
N ILE A 303 4.06 -8.54 -5.82
CA ILE A 303 3.35 -7.80 -4.78
C ILE A 303 1.84 -8.00 -4.90
N PRO A 304 1.06 -7.86 -3.81
CA PRO A 304 -0.38 -7.74 -3.94
C PRO A 304 -0.76 -6.36 -4.51
N CYS A 305 -1.79 -6.33 -5.34
CA CYS A 305 -2.38 -5.14 -5.90
C CYS A 305 -3.90 -5.20 -5.79
N SER A 306 -4.50 -4.11 -5.33
CA SER A 306 -5.95 -3.98 -5.25
C SER A 306 -6.52 -3.45 -6.57
N VAL A 307 -7.61 -4.05 -7.04
CA VAL A 307 -8.28 -3.69 -8.29
C VAL A 307 -9.67 -3.14 -7.96
N PHE A 308 -9.93 -1.89 -8.37
CA PHE A 308 -11.25 -1.26 -8.23
C PHE A 308 -12.01 -1.25 -9.55
N GLU A 309 -13.32 -1.47 -9.46
CA GLU A 309 -14.23 -1.39 -10.61
C GLU A 309 -14.39 0.05 -11.11
N ASP A 310 -14.45 0.20 -12.43
CA ASP A 310 -14.64 1.49 -13.07
C ASP A 310 -16.02 2.08 -12.74
N GLY A 311 -16.02 3.32 -12.23
CA GLY A 311 -17.23 4.00 -11.77
C GLY A 311 -17.46 3.93 -10.26
N GLU A 312 -16.71 3.11 -9.52
CA GLU A 312 -16.65 3.29 -8.08
C GLU A 312 -15.87 4.56 -7.70
N ALA A 313 -15.02 5.11 -8.58
CA ALA A 313 -14.15 6.25 -8.27
C ALA A 313 -14.84 7.37 -7.45
N VAL A 314 -14.35 7.57 -6.21
CA VAL A 314 -14.39 8.91 -5.60
C VAL A 314 -13.63 9.83 -6.55
N GLU A 315 -13.86 11.12 -6.47
CA GLU A 315 -13.19 12.23 -7.18
C GLU A 315 -11.63 12.29 -7.06
N CYS A 316 -10.97 11.16 -6.81
CA CYS A 316 -9.54 10.90 -6.97
C CYS A 316 -9.22 10.34 -8.37
N ARG A 317 -9.82 10.87 -9.46
CA ARG A 317 -9.22 10.76 -10.80
C ARG A 317 -8.01 11.69 -10.88
N LEU A 318 -6.96 11.34 -10.15
CA LEU A 318 -5.61 11.77 -10.41
C LEU A 318 -4.83 10.49 -10.71
N HIS A 319 -3.99 10.54 -11.73
CA HIS A 319 -3.20 9.44 -12.28
C HIS A 319 -2.12 8.95 -11.27
N SER A 320 -2.52 8.55 -10.06
CA SER A 320 -1.62 8.40 -8.92
C SER A 320 -1.95 7.12 -8.17
N ILE A 321 -1.06 6.14 -8.30
CA ILE A 321 -1.07 4.91 -7.52
C ILE A 321 -0.29 5.11 -6.24
N VAL A 322 -0.68 4.40 -5.20
CA VAL A 322 -0.30 4.70 -3.83
C VAL A 322 0.51 3.57 -3.21
N LEU A 323 1.62 3.90 -2.56
CA LEU A 323 2.48 2.97 -1.82
C LEU A 323 3.07 3.65 -0.58
N ASN A 324 3.24 2.89 0.51
CA ASN A 324 3.84 3.34 1.77
C ASN A 324 5.27 2.82 1.93
N LEU A 325 6.09 3.63 2.58
CA LEU A 325 7.32 3.25 3.27
C LEU A 325 7.18 3.54 4.78
N LEU A 326 7.72 2.64 5.62
CA LEU A 326 8.13 2.95 6.99
C LEU A 326 9.65 3.11 7.05
#